data_AF-A0A8J5IP94-F1
#
_entry.id   AF-A0A8J5IP94-F1
#
_cell.length_a   1.000
_cell.length_b   1.000
_cell.length_c   1.000
_cell.angle_alpha   90.00
_cell.angle_beta   90.00
_cell.angle_gamma   90.00
#
_symmetry.space_group_name_H-M   'P 1'
#
loop_
_entity.id
_entity.type
_entity.pdbx_description
1 polymer ?
#
loop_
_entity_poly.entity_id
_entity_poly.type
_entity_poly.pdbx_seq_one_letter_code
_entity_poly.pdbx_strand_id
1 'polypeptide(L)'
;MRRLGVLYGGWLRRSPVLTKCATSACLFGLGDRMAQRVEKSRKPKGDDTRGEEVEDNRALVSASTARTVRMMIWGSVLFAPIAHTWVNFIERTVGSQGKVVVFKKMLLDAVVFAPSINTLFFTSTQMMEGRSFGHGVEFAVDRLPQTLKANYMIWPLANIVNYSYVPLQYRILFINCVNLVWTTVLSTISSRPAAATLKEKGEAKTSQTQLTFKRASDQAASSSSITTIFYEPGKTDHNLPHDPFKACVIPRPIGWISTVSATGEANLAPYSQFNNLTFDPPYVMFSANQKPSGKQKDTTVNTETTGKFCWNLATWDLREAVNITAEQVAPGVDEFERAGLKKEMSKLIEGVPMVADSPVKFECEYYSTLRLPGNPPMGSVDVIIGKVVAVHIKDEVLTDGILDVKKTKPIARCGYYQYTVVKETFEMVIPSNNQEGEDVLGGLEGSTRKHREIAQREHNDDEKDKP
;
A
#
# COMPACT_ATOMS: atom_id res chain seq x y z
N MET A 1 -11.56 -28.91 44.50
CA MET A 1 -12.43 -28.85 43.30
C MET A 1 -13.93 -29.08 43.57
N ARG A 2 -14.36 -30.02 44.45
CA ARG A 2 -15.80 -30.29 44.71
C ARG A 2 -16.64 -29.07 45.18
N ARG A 3 -16.08 -28.16 46.00
CA ARG A 3 -16.81 -26.97 46.51
C ARG A 3 -17.05 -25.88 45.44
N LEU A 4 -16.11 -25.68 44.51
CA LEU A 4 -16.23 -24.68 43.44
C LEU A 4 -17.32 -25.05 42.42
N GLY A 5 -17.45 -26.33 42.07
CA GLY A 5 -18.51 -26.80 41.17
C GLY A 5 -19.91 -26.63 41.74
N VAL A 6 -20.07 -26.82 43.06
CA VAL A 6 -21.36 -26.63 43.77
C VAL A 6 -21.73 -25.14 43.82
N LEU A 7 -20.78 -24.25 44.12
CA LEU A 7 -20.99 -22.80 44.13
C LEU A 7 -21.32 -22.25 42.74
N TYR A 8 -20.56 -22.65 41.72
CA TYR A 8 -20.83 -22.27 40.34
C TYR A 8 -22.21 -22.77 39.86
N GLY A 9 -22.56 -24.02 40.21
CA GLY A 9 -23.89 -24.57 39.95
C GLY A 9 -25.03 -23.87 40.71
N GLY A 10 -24.74 -23.22 41.83
CA GLY A 10 -25.67 -22.36 42.57
C GLY A 10 -25.88 -21.01 41.89
N TRP A 11 -24.79 -20.35 41.48
CA TRP A 11 -24.84 -19.08 40.75
C TRP A 11 -25.54 -19.21 39.40
N LEU A 12 -25.25 -20.29 38.66
CA LEU A 12 -25.85 -20.52 37.36
C LEU A 12 -27.37 -20.80 37.43
N ARG A 13 -27.86 -21.32 38.57
CA ARG A 13 -29.31 -21.47 38.84
C ARG A 13 -29.99 -20.16 39.21
N ARG A 14 -29.29 -19.26 39.90
CA ARG A 14 -29.82 -17.97 40.36
C ARG A 14 -29.81 -16.89 39.26
N SER A 15 -28.75 -16.83 38.45
CA SER A 15 -28.58 -15.81 37.41
C SER A 15 -27.78 -16.37 36.22
N PRO A 16 -28.40 -17.22 35.38
CA PRO A 16 -27.70 -18.01 34.36
C PRO A 16 -26.94 -17.16 33.34
N VAL A 17 -27.51 -16.04 32.87
CA VAL A 17 -26.86 -15.17 31.88
C VAL A 17 -25.72 -14.39 32.52
N LEU A 18 -25.96 -13.78 33.69
CA LEU A 18 -24.95 -12.98 34.39
C LEU A 18 -23.70 -13.79 34.77
N THR A 19 -23.89 -15.02 35.26
CA THR A 19 -22.79 -15.93 35.58
C THR A 19 -22.00 -16.32 34.33
N LYS A 20 -22.68 -16.49 33.18
CA LYS A 20 -22.03 -16.78 31.89
C LYS A 20 -21.27 -15.57 31.35
N CYS A 21 -21.81 -14.35 31.46
CA CYS A 21 -21.13 -13.11 31.07
C CYS A 21 -19.85 -12.89 31.89
N ALA A 22 -19.95 -13.02 33.23
CA ALA A 22 -18.80 -12.84 34.12
C ALA A 22 -17.69 -13.88 33.87
N THR A 23 -18.06 -15.16 33.72
CA THR A 23 -17.07 -16.20 33.43
C THR A 23 -16.45 -16.08 32.04
N SER A 24 -17.23 -15.62 31.05
CA SER A 24 -16.70 -15.34 29.71
C SER A 24 -15.72 -14.17 29.73
N ALA A 25 -16.01 -13.09 30.46
CA ALA A 25 -15.08 -11.96 30.63
C ALA A 25 -13.70 -12.43 31.12
N CYS A 26 -13.69 -13.23 32.19
CA CYS A 26 -12.45 -13.74 32.78
C CYS A 26 -11.67 -14.65 31.82
N LEU A 27 -12.35 -15.56 31.12
CA LEU A 27 -11.70 -16.53 30.24
C LEU A 27 -11.18 -15.87 28.94
N PHE A 28 -11.91 -14.93 28.35
CA PHE A 28 -11.42 -14.17 27.19
C PHE A 28 -10.26 -13.25 27.56
N GLY A 29 -10.30 -12.59 28.72
CA GLY A 29 -9.18 -11.78 29.22
C GLY A 29 -7.93 -12.63 29.48
N LEU A 30 -8.09 -13.79 30.10
CA LEU A 30 -6.97 -14.73 30.34
C LEU A 30 -6.40 -15.28 29.02
N GLY A 31 -7.28 -15.65 28.08
CA GLY A 31 -6.88 -16.15 26.76
C GLY A 31 -6.10 -15.13 25.94
N ASP A 32 -6.49 -13.86 25.97
CA ASP A 32 -5.74 -12.79 25.32
C ASP A 32 -4.38 -12.55 25.99
N ARG A 33 -4.30 -12.56 27.33
CA ARG A 33 -3.01 -12.46 28.04
C ARG A 33 -2.06 -13.63 27.73
N MET A 34 -2.59 -14.83 27.58
CA MET A 34 -1.83 -16.00 27.14
C MET A 34 -1.33 -15.82 25.70
N ALA A 35 -2.20 -15.37 24.78
CA ALA A 35 -1.85 -15.11 23.39
C ALA A 35 -0.74 -14.05 23.27
N GLN A 36 -0.86 -12.92 23.98
CA GLN A 36 0.17 -11.88 24.00
C GLN A 36 1.52 -12.40 24.55
N ARG A 37 1.50 -13.30 25.54
CA ARG A 37 2.72 -13.91 26.10
C ARG A 37 3.40 -14.88 25.12
N VAL A 38 2.60 -15.63 24.36
CA VAL A 38 3.09 -16.51 23.28
C VAL A 38 3.68 -15.68 22.14
N GLU A 39 3.06 -14.56 21.78
CA GLU A 39 3.58 -13.61 20.77
C GLU A 39 4.93 -13.03 21.20
N LYS A 40 5.07 -12.58 22.46
CA LYS A 40 6.33 -12.09 23.01
C LYS A 40 7.42 -13.17 23.04
N SER A 41 7.06 -14.43 23.29
CA SER A 41 8.01 -15.56 23.35
C SER A 41 8.46 -16.06 21.97
N ARG A 42 7.76 -15.67 20.89
CA ARG A 42 8.09 -15.99 19.50
C ARG A 42 9.05 -15.00 18.84
N LYS A 43 9.29 -13.84 19.46
CA LYS A 43 10.36 -12.92 19.04
C LYS A 43 11.72 -13.53 19.42
N PRO A 44 12.71 -13.57 18.52
CA PRO A 44 14.04 -14.12 18.83
C PRO A 44 14.71 -13.32 19.97
N LYS A 45 15.22 -14.04 20.98
CA LYS A 45 16.05 -13.50 22.05
C LYS A 45 17.41 -13.08 21.47
N GLY A 46 17.55 -11.81 21.13
CA GLY A 46 18.82 -11.23 20.68
C GLY A 46 18.80 -9.71 20.55
N ASP A 47 17.75 -9.05 21.03
CA ASP A 47 17.63 -7.60 21.03
C ASP A 47 17.30 -7.16 22.46
N ASP A 48 18.34 -6.92 23.25
CA ASP A 48 18.26 -6.24 24.54
C ASP A 48 18.66 -4.79 24.32
N THR A 49 17.97 -4.10 23.41
CA THR A 49 17.81 -2.66 23.54
C THR A 49 16.62 -2.42 24.44
N ARG A 50 16.90 -1.91 25.65
CA ARG A 50 15.95 -1.14 26.44
C ARG A 50 15.54 0.08 25.59
N GLY A 51 14.61 -0.13 24.67
CA GLY A 51 13.70 0.90 24.26
C GLY A 51 12.81 1.13 25.47
N GLU A 52 13.11 2.18 26.24
CA GLU A 52 12.08 2.87 26.98
C GLU A 52 10.93 3.09 26.00
N GLU A 53 9.82 2.37 26.21
CA GLU A 53 8.55 2.75 25.61
C GLU A 53 8.36 4.21 26.05
N VAL A 54 8.49 5.14 25.10
CA VAL A 54 8.01 6.51 25.31
C VAL A 54 6.50 6.34 25.50
N GLU A 55 6.09 6.15 26.75
CA GLU A 55 4.69 6.22 27.16
C GLU A 55 4.22 7.62 26.77
N ASP A 56 3.36 7.67 25.75
CA ASP A 56 2.55 8.84 25.47
C ASP A 56 1.76 9.15 26.74
N ASN A 57 2.24 10.13 27.52
CA ASN A 57 1.73 10.55 28.83
C ASN A 57 0.27 11.08 28.77
N ARG A 58 -0.41 10.95 27.62
CA ARG A 58 -1.84 11.21 27.41
C ARG A 58 -2.70 9.94 27.32
N ALA A 59 -2.12 8.75 27.16
CA ALA A 59 -2.89 7.51 27.09
C ALA A 59 -3.11 6.92 28.49
N LEU A 60 -4.34 7.00 29.01
CA LEU A 60 -4.72 6.47 30.33
C LEU A 60 -4.48 4.95 30.51
N VAL A 61 -4.24 4.17 29.44
CA VAL A 61 -4.08 2.71 29.47
C VAL A 61 -3.12 2.22 28.38
N SER A 62 -2.13 1.39 28.74
CA SER A 62 -1.21 0.72 27.79
C SER A 62 -1.96 -0.05 26.69
N ALA A 63 -1.45 -0.03 25.45
CA ALA A 63 -2.05 -0.72 24.30
C ALA A 63 -2.32 -2.21 24.52
N SER A 64 -1.45 -2.88 25.30
CA SER A 64 -1.61 -4.29 25.68
C SER A 64 -2.81 -4.52 26.62
N THR A 65 -3.00 -3.60 27.57
CA THR A 65 -4.14 -3.58 28.50
C THR A 65 -5.43 -3.18 27.79
N ALA A 66 -5.39 -2.21 26.88
CA ALA A 66 -6.55 -1.82 26.07
C ALA A 66 -7.07 -2.98 25.21
N ARG A 67 -6.16 -3.77 24.61
CA ARG A 67 -6.52 -4.99 23.87
C ARG A 67 -7.19 -6.04 24.75
N THR A 68 -6.64 -6.31 25.94
CA THR A 68 -7.25 -7.26 26.90
C THR A 68 -8.64 -6.80 27.35
N VAL A 69 -8.83 -5.51 27.62
CA VAL A 69 -10.14 -4.93 27.98
C VAL A 69 -11.16 -5.12 26.87
N ARG A 70 -10.79 -4.90 25.60
CA ARG A 70 -11.68 -5.17 24.44
C ARG A 70 -12.11 -6.63 24.37
N MET A 71 -11.21 -7.58 24.63
CA MET A 71 -11.54 -9.02 24.63
C MET A 71 -12.47 -9.40 25.79
N MET A 72 -12.30 -8.78 26.96
CA MET A 72 -13.20 -8.98 28.10
C MET A 72 -14.61 -8.42 27.82
N ILE A 73 -14.70 -7.24 27.20
CA ILE A 73 -15.98 -6.64 26.78
C ILE A 73 -16.66 -7.52 25.73
N TRP A 74 -15.93 -7.98 24.72
CA TRP A 74 -16.48 -8.86 23.69
C TRP A 74 -16.99 -10.19 24.27
N GLY A 75 -16.21 -10.83 25.14
CA GLY A 75 -16.60 -12.08 25.80
C GLY A 75 -17.86 -11.95 26.67
N SER A 76 -18.03 -10.81 27.34
CA SER A 76 -19.12 -10.59 28.31
C SER A 76 -20.40 -10.01 27.69
N VAL A 77 -20.28 -8.99 26.86
CA VAL A 77 -21.42 -8.21 26.33
C VAL A 77 -21.96 -8.81 25.04
N LEU A 78 -21.08 -9.31 24.17
CA LEU A 78 -21.47 -9.80 22.84
C LEU A 78 -21.56 -11.33 22.82
N PHE A 79 -20.47 -12.03 23.14
CA PHE A 79 -20.39 -13.47 22.96
C PHE A 79 -21.30 -14.26 23.90
N ALA A 80 -21.23 -14.02 25.22
CA ALA A 80 -21.95 -14.85 26.19
C ALA A 80 -23.49 -14.82 26.02
N PRO A 81 -24.14 -13.67 25.76
CA PRO A 81 -25.57 -13.64 25.47
C PRO A 81 -25.94 -14.33 24.15
N ILE A 82 -25.18 -14.11 23.07
CA ILE A 82 -25.42 -14.70 21.75
C ILE A 82 -25.23 -16.23 21.79
N ALA A 83 -24.18 -16.70 22.46
CA ALA A 83 -23.96 -18.14 22.65
C ALA A 83 -25.06 -18.77 23.52
N HIS A 84 -25.56 -18.06 24.53
CA HIS A 84 -26.66 -18.52 25.36
C HIS A 84 -27.96 -18.70 24.58
N THR A 85 -28.34 -17.71 23.78
CA THR A 85 -29.55 -17.81 22.95
C THR A 85 -29.40 -18.90 21.90
N TRP A 86 -28.22 -19.01 21.27
CA TRP A 86 -27.93 -20.00 20.24
C TRP A 86 -28.01 -21.45 20.74
N VAL A 87 -27.34 -21.77 21.85
CA VAL A 87 -27.35 -23.15 22.39
C VAL A 87 -28.75 -23.59 22.80
N ASN A 88 -29.56 -22.68 23.36
CA ASN A 88 -30.96 -22.96 23.69
C ASN A 88 -31.83 -23.10 22.44
N PHE A 89 -31.58 -22.30 21.40
CA PHE A 89 -32.26 -22.41 20.12
C PHE A 89 -31.99 -23.76 19.45
N ILE A 90 -30.73 -24.17 19.35
CA ILE A 90 -30.35 -25.48 18.79
C ILE A 90 -30.99 -26.64 19.58
N GLU A 91 -31.03 -26.54 20.91
CA GLU A 91 -31.63 -27.59 21.75
C GLU A 91 -33.14 -27.73 21.48
N ARG A 92 -33.83 -26.61 21.28
CA ARG A 92 -35.27 -26.58 20.97
C ARG A 92 -35.58 -27.07 19.56
N THR A 93 -34.76 -26.71 18.58
CA THR A 93 -35.05 -26.98 17.16
C THR A 93 -34.64 -28.38 16.71
N VAL A 94 -33.56 -28.94 17.26
CA VAL A 94 -32.99 -30.23 16.79
C VAL A 94 -33.30 -31.39 17.75
N GLY A 95 -33.70 -31.12 18.98
CA GLY A 95 -33.95 -32.12 20.02
C GLY A 95 -32.69 -32.52 20.79
N SER A 96 -32.81 -33.43 21.77
CA SER A 96 -31.80 -33.60 22.83
C SER A 96 -30.93 -34.87 22.73
N GLN A 97 -31.36 -35.92 22.01
CA GLN A 97 -30.77 -37.26 22.10
C GLN A 97 -30.52 -37.91 20.72
N GLY A 98 -29.34 -38.54 20.55
CA GLY A 98 -29.00 -39.36 19.39
C GLY A 98 -27.79 -38.89 18.58
N LYS A 99 -27.03 -39.83 17.97
CA LYS A 99 -25.84 -39.54 17.15
C LYS A 99 -26.16 -38.63 15.96
N VAL A 100 -27.33 -38.80 15.36
CA VAL A 100 -27.84 -37.96 14.26
C VAL A 100 -28.17 -36.54 14.74
N VAL A 101 -28.68 -36.39 15.96
CA VAL A 101 -28.97 -35.09 16.57
C VAL A 101 -27.67 -34.33 16.83
N VAL A 102 -26.66 -34.98 17.44
CA VAL A 102 -25.33 -34.37 17.66
C VAL A 102 -24.71 -33.87 16.34
N PHE A 103 -24.80 -34.69 15.28
CA PHE A 103 -24.31 -34.32 13.97
C PHE A 103 -25.05 -33.11 13.37
N LYS A 104 -26.39 -33.05 13.47
CA LYS A 104 -27.19 -31.90 13.01
C LYS A 104 -26.84 -30.61 13.78
N LYS A 105 -26.63 -30.69 15.09
CA LYS A 105 -26.22 -29.53 15.91
C LYS A 105 -24.85 -29.03 15.52
N MET A 106 -23.89 -29.95 15.34
CA MET A 106 -22.54 -29.63 14.87
C MET A 106 -22.56 -28.94 13.50
N LEU A 107 -23.43 -29.40 12.57
CA LEU A 107 -23.58 -28.77 11.27
C LEU A 107 -24.17 -27.36 11.35
N LEU A 108 -25.18 -27.14 12.20
CA LEU A 108 -25.74 -25.80 12.42
C LEU A 108 -24.70 -24.85 13.02
N ASP A 109 -23.87 -25.33 13.96
CA ASP A 109 -22.76 -24.53 14.48
C ASP A 109 -21.74 -24.19 13.40
N ALA A 110 -21.38 -25.15 12.56
CA ALA A 110 -20.40 -24.94 11.50
C ALA A 110 -20.90 -23.97 10.42
N VAL A 111 -22.17 -24.09 10.00
CA VAL A 111 -22.70 -23.36 8.84
C VAL A 111 -23.29 -22.00 9.22
N VAL A 112 -23.92 -21.91 10.39
CA VAL A 112 -24.68 -20.71 10.78
C VAL A 112 -23.95 -19.93 11.86
N PHE A 113 -23.55 -20.60 12.95
CA PHE A 113 -22.97 -19.90 14.09
C PHE A 113 -21.56 -19.41 13.82
N ALA A 114 -20.68 -20.26 13.28
CA ALA A 114 -19.28 -19.95 13.08
C ALA A 114 -19.05 -18.77 12.12
N PRO A 115 -19.70 -18.66 10.95
CA PRO A 115 -19.54 -17.49 10.08
C PRO A 115 -20.07 -16.22 10.74
N SER A 116 -21.25 -16.30 11.38
CA SER A 116 -21.90 -15.13 11.99
C SER A 116 -21.07 -14.56 13.14
N ILE A 117 -20.57 -15.42 14.04
CA ILE A 117 -19.85 -14.96 15.23
C ILE A 117 -18.45 -14.44 14.91
N ASN A 118 -17.76 -15.03 13.92
CA ASN A 118 -16.43 -14.56 13.52
C ASN A 118 -16.50 -13.24 12.74
N THR A 119 -17.51 -13.05 11.88
CA THR A 119 -17.74 -11.75 11.23
C THR A 119 -18.06 -10.66 12.25
N LEU A 120 -18.91 -10.97 13.25
CA LEU A 120 -19.21 -10.05 14.34
C LEU A 120 -17.97 -9.74 15.20
N PHE A 121 -17.09 -10.72 15.42
CA PHE A 121 -15.83 -10.53 16.13
C PHE A 121 -14.92 -9.54 15.41
N PHE A 122 -14.64 -9.75 14.12
CA PHE A 122 -13.72 -8.88 13.38
C PHE A 122 -14.26 -7.46 13.20
N THR A 123 -15.55 -7.30 12.89
CA THR A 123 -16.16 -5.98 12.72
C THR A 123 -16.17 -5.19 14.03
N SER A 124 -16.65 -5.79 15.13
CA SER A 124 -16.73 -5.13 16.42
C SER A 124 -15.36 -4.78 17.01
N THR A 125 -14.35 -5.65 16.83
CA THR A 125 -12.98 -5.38 17.31
C THR A 125 -12.32 -4.22 16.57
N GLN A 126 -12.50 -4.12 15.25
CA GLN A 126 -11.99 -2.99 14.46
C GLN A 126 -12.70 -1.66 14.82
N MET A 127 -14.01 -1.70 15.09
CA MET A 127 -14.75 -0.52 15.56
C MET A 127 -14.28 -0.06 16.95
N MET A 128 -14.03 -0.99 17.87
CA MET A 128 -13.46 -0.68 19.19
C MET A 128 -12.02 -0.15 19.13
N GLU A 129 -11.36 -0.24 17.98
CA GLU A 129 -10.04 0.34 17.70
C GLU A 129 -10.13 1.72 17.01
N GLY A 130 -11.33 2.25 16.80
CA GLY A 130 -11.56 3.57 16.19
C GLY A 130 -11.57 3.54 14.65
N ARG A 131 -11.63 2.37 14.02
CA ARG A 131 -11.75 2.24 12.55
C ARG A 131 -13.21 2.40 12.11
N SER A 132 -13.40 2.80 10.85
CA SER A 132 -14.74 2.93 10.27
C SER A 132 -15.43 1.57 10.13
N PHE A 133 -16.77 1.56 10.16
CA PHE A 133 -17.57 0.35 9.97
C PHE A 133 -17.25 -0.35 8.65
N GLY A 134 -17.09 0.41 7.56
CA GLY A 134 -16.74 -0.13 6.24
C GLY A 134 -15.42 -0.89 6.25
N HIS A 135 -14.38 -0.34 6.88
CA HIS A 135 -13.09 -1.01 7.03
C HIS A 135 -13.20 -2.29 7.89
N GLY A 136 -14.04 -2.28 8.94
CA GLY A 136 -14.28 -3.47 9.76
C GLY A 136 -14.92 -4.63 8.98
N VAL A 137 -15.84 -4.32 8.06
CA VAL A 137 -16.50 -5.32 7.20
C VAL A 137 -15.52 -5.88 6.17
N GLU A 138 -14.74 -5.02 5.52
CA GLU A 138 -13.73 -5.45 4.55
C GLU A 138 -12.67 -6.35 5.19
N PHE A 139 -12.20 -5.96 6.39
CA PHE A 139 -11.27 -6.76 7.19
C PHE A 139 -11.86 -8.12 7.58
N ALA A 140 -13.14 -8.16 7.97
CA ALA A 140 -13.83 -9.42 8.28
C ALA A 140 -13.90 -10.34 7.05
N VAL A 141 -14.27 -9.81 5.88
CA VAL A 141 -14.39 -10.58 4.63
C VAL A 141 -13.04 -11.18 4.21
N ASP A 142 -11.94 -10.45 4.38
CA ASP A 142 -10.60 -10.96 4.06
C ASP A 142 -10.18 -12.11 5.01
N ARG A 143 -10.45 -11.99 6.31
CA ARG A 143 -9.98 -12.96 7.32
C ARG A 143 -10.90 -14.15 7.56
N LEU A 144 -12.16 -14.06 7.13
CA LEU A 144 -13.17 -15.09 7.37
C LEU A 144 -12.78 -16.48 6.81
N PRO A 145 -12.23 -16.62 5.59
CA PRO A 145 -11.91 -17.94 5.04
C PRO A 145 -10.86 -18.72 5.86
N GLN A 146 -9.78 -18.05 6.26
CA GLN A 146 -8.73 -18.66 7.09
C GLN A 146 -9.24 -18.97 8.50
N THR A 147 -10.05 -18.08 9.04
CA THR A 147 -10.67 -18.25 10.35
C THR A 147 -11.63 -19.43 10.35
N LEU A 148 -12.49 -19.57 9.33
CA LEU A 148 -13.40 -20.71 9.20
C LEU A 148 -12.66 -22.02 8.97
N LYS A 149 -11.57 -22.02 8.18
CA LYS A 149 -10.71 -23.21 8.00
C LYS A 149 -10.16 -23.69 9.35
N ALA A 150 -9.58 -22.79 10.14
CA ALA A 150 -9.10 -23.12 11.49
C ALA A 150 -10.25 -23.51 12.43
N ASN A 151 -11.41 -22.89 12.28
CA ASN A 151 -12.60 -23.18 13.07
C ASN A 151 -13.05 -24.63 12.84
N TYR A 152 -13.12 -25.07 11.59
CA TYR A 152 -13.51 -26.44 11.23
C TYR A 152 -12.47 -27.50 11.58
N MET A 153 -11.22 -27.13 11.88
CA MET A 153 -10.23 -28.07 12.40
C MET A 153 -10.39 -28.35 13.90
N ILE A 154 -10.93 -27.39 14.66
CA ILE A 154 -10.94 -27.41 16.13
C ILE A 154 -12.35 -27.68 16.67
N TRP A 155 -13.34 -26.97 16.15
CA TRP A 155 -14.69 -26.93 16.72
C TRP A 155 -15.55 -28.17 16.46
N PRO A 156 -15.44 -28.94 15.36
CA PRO A 156 -16.21 -30.17 15.20
C PRO A 156 -15.92 -31.21 16.30
N LEU A 157 -14.65 -31.40 16.65
CA LEU A 157 -14.25 -32.29 17.76
C LEU A 157 -14.76 -31.75 19.10
N ALA A 158 -14.61 -30.44 19.33
CA ALA A 158 -15.13 -29.80 20.54
C ALA A 158 -16.67 -29.92 20.63
N ASN A 159 -17.40 -29.74 19.53
CA ASN A 159 -18.85 -29.78 19.47
C ASN A 159 -19.39 -31.20 19.66
N ILE A 160 -18.71 -32.21 19.13
CA ILE A 160 -19.03 -33.62 19.41
C ILE A 160 -18.94 -33.87 20.92
N VAL A 161 -17.86 -33.44 21.56
CA VAL A 161 -17.71 -33.59 23.02
C VAL A 161 -18.78 -32.78 23.77
N ASN A 162 -19.02 -31.54 23.35
CA ASN A 162 -19.96 -30.61 23.97
C ASN A 162 -21.40 -31.14 23.94
N TYR A 163 -21.88 -31.62 22.79
CA TYR A 163 -23.25 -32.11 22.65
C TYR A 163 -23.45 -33.55 23.09
N SER A 164 -22.37 -34.37 23.14
CA SER A 164 -22.48 -35.76 23.58
C SER A 164 -22.35 -35.91 25.11
N TYR A 165 -21.52 -35.09 25.76
CA TYR A 165 -21.15 -35.31 27.16
C TYR A 165 -21.39 -34.11 28.09
N VAL A 166 -21.54 -32.90 27.57
CA VAL A 166 -21.66 -31.70 28.42
C VAL A 166 -23.14 -31.32 28.65
N PRO A 167 -23.60 -31.29 29.91
CA PRO A 167 -24.96 -30.86 30.24
C PRO A 167 -25.21 -29.41 29.80
N LEU A 168 -26.45 -29.09 29.39
CA LEU A 168 -26.84 -27.80 28.82
C LEU A 168 -26.34 -26.58 29.62
N GLN A 169 -26.38 -26.68 30.95
CA GLN A 169 -25.92 -25.62 31.86
C GLN A 169 -24.41 -25.33 31.78
N TYR A 170 -23.58 -26.31 31.42
CA TYR A 170 -22.11 -26.20 31.39
C TYR A 170 -21.52 -26.01 29.99
N ARG A 171 -22.34 -26.06 28.93
CA ARG A 171 -21.85 -25.97 27.53
C ARG A 171 -21.09 -24.68 27.23
N ILE A 172 -21.53 -23.54 27.76
CA ILE A 172 -20.83 -22.25 27.56
C ILE A 172 -19.51 -22.20 28.31
N LEU A 173 -19.44 -22.81 29.50
CA LEU A 173 -18.18 -22.92 30.23
C LEU A 173 -17.18 -23.79 29.45
N PHE A 174 -17.63 -24.91 28.91
CA PHE A 174 -16.82 -25.77 28.05
C PHE A 174 -16.34 -25.03 26.79
N ILE A 175 -17.23 -24.33 26.09
CA ILE A 175 -16.90 -23.49 24.92
C ILE A 175 -15.86 -22.44 25.30
N ASN A 176 -16.00 -21.79 26.46
CA ASN A 176 -15.02 -20.79 26.92
C ASN A 176 -13.65 -21.39 27.28
N CYS A 177 -13.59 -22.64 27.75
CA CYS A 177 -12.33 -23.34 27.95
C CYS A 177 -11.63 -23.64 26.62
N VAL A 178 -12.38 -24.08 25.61
CA VAL A 178 -11.85 -24.25 24.25
C VAL A 178 -11.44 -22.90 23.66
N ASN A 179 -12.15 -21.82 24.00
CA ASN A 179 -11.81 -20.47 23.58
C ASN A 179 -10.43 -20.01 24.03
N LEU A 180 -9.88 -20.49 25.15
CA LEU A 180 -8.51 -20.14 25.58
C LEU A 180 -7.44 -20.57 24.54
N VAL A 181 -7.68 -21.71 23.89
CA VAL A 181 -6.82 -22.20 22.81
C VAL A 181 -7.15 -21.45 21.51
N TRP A 182 -8.43 -21.24 21.25
CA TRP A 182 -8.92 -20.49 20.09
C TRP A 182 -8.41 -19.05 20.05
N THR A 183 -8.33 -18.33 21.17
CA THR A 183 -7.84 -16.94 21.22
C THR A 183 -6.38 -16.85 20.80
N THR A 184 -5.58 -17.88 21.07
CA THR A 184 -4.20 -17.95 20.60
C THR A 184 -4.14 -18.15 19.09
N VAL A 185 -4.98 -19.05 18.55
CA VAL A 185 -5.10 -19.29 17.10
C VAL A 185 -5.61 -18.03 16.39
N LEU A 186 -6.66 -17.41 16.92
CA LEU A 186 -7.26 -16.18 16.39
C LEU A 186 -6.26 -15.02 16.42
N SER A 187 -5.48 -14.89 17.49
CA SER A 187 -4.38 -13.92 17.58
C SER A 187 -3.34 -14.12 16.48
N THR A 188 -2.96 -15.38 16.21
CA THR A 188 -2.00 -15.68 15.13
C THR A 188 -2.57 -15.46 13.72
N ILE A 189 -3.88 -15.55 13.54
CA ILE A 189 -4.55 -15.27 12.26
C ILE A 189 -4.72 -13.77 12.07
N SER A 190 -5.10 -13.04 13.13
CA SER A 190 -5.24 -11.58 13.14
C SER A 190 -3.90 -10.84 13.02
N SER A 191 -2.79 -11.44 13.49
CA SER A 191 -1.44 -10.86 13.41
C SER A 191 -0.66 -11.21 12.13
N ARG A 192 -1.16 -12.13 11.28
CA ARG A 192 -0.57 -12.42 9.97
C ARG A 192 -0.92 -11.31 8.97
N PRO A 193 -0.01 -10.83 8.10
CA PRO A 193 -0.35 -9.87 7.05
C PRO A 193 -1.37 -10.46 6.05
N ALA A 194 -2.33 -9.65 5.59
CA ALA A 194 -3.44 -10.05 4.71
C ALA A 194 -3.03 -10.68 3.35
N ALA A 195 -1.77 -10.52 2.93
CA ALA A 195 -1.24 -11.02 1.67
C ALA A 195 -1.18 -12.55 1.53
N ALA A 196 -1.36 -13.31 2.62
CA ALA A 196 -1.33 -14.78 2.59
C ALA A 196 -2.65 -15.42 2.09
N THR A 197 -3.76 -14.67 2.05
CA THR A 197 -5.11 -15.20 1.76
C THR A 197 -5.42 -15.26 0.26
N LEU A 198 -4.75 -14.45 -0.55
CA LEU A 198 -4.94 -14.41 -2.01
C LEU A 198 -4.31 -15.62 -2.74
N LYS A 199 -3.38 -16.33 -2.10
CA LYS A 199 -2.70 -17.52 -2.65
C LYS A 199 -3.60 -18.77 -2.69
N GLU A 200 -4.50 -18.96 -1.73
CA GLU A 200 -5.32 -20.19 -1.62
C GLU A 200 -6.56 -20.19 -2.53
N LYS A 201 -7.10 -19.02 -2.93
CA LYS A 201 -8.33 -18.96 -3.75
C LYS A 201 -8.08 -19.21 -5.25
N GLY A 202 -6.84 -19.06 -5.72
CA GLY A 202 -6.47 -19.30 -7.13
C GLY A 202 -6.29 -20.78 -7.50
N GLU A 203 -6.02 -21.65 -6.53
CA GLU A 203 -5.68 -23.07 -6.78
C GLU A 203 -6.90 -23.97 -6.99
N ALA A 204 -8.11 -23.59 -6.56
CA ALA A 204 -9.27 -24.49 -6.58
C ALA A 204 -9.97 -24.63 -7.95
N LYS A 205 -9.83 -23.65 -8.88
CA LYS A 205 -10.55 -23.67 -10.17
C LYS A 205 -9.78 -24.33 -11.33
N THR A 206 -8.49 -24.61 -11.17
CA THR A 206 -7.62 -25.07 -12.28
C THR A 206 -7.53 -26.60 -12.41
N SER A 207 -8.09 -27.36 -11.46
CA SER A 207 -7.84 -28.81 -11.32
C SER A 207 -8.43 -29.73 -12.39
N GLN A 208 -9.43 -29.33 -13.18
CA GLN A 208 -10.01 -30.25 -14.19
C GLN A 208 -9.35 -30.19 -15.56
N THR A 209 -8.72 -29.07 -15.93
CA THR A 209 -8.13 -28.90 -17.27
C THR A 209 -6.70 -29.46 -17.39
N GLN A 210 -6.05 -29.79 -16.27
CA GLN A 210 -4.62 -30.14 -16.23
C GLN A 210 -4.27 -31.63 -16.40
N LEU A 211 -5.24 -32.55 -16.46
CA LEU A 211 -4.92 -33.99 -16.60
C LEU A 211 -4.22 -34.33 -17.93
N THR A 212 -4.40 -33.51 -18.97
CA THR A 212 -3.79 -33.71 -20.29
C THR A 212 -2.39 -33.10 -20.43
N PHE A 213 -2.02 -32.14 -19.58
CA PHE A 213 -0.72 -31.44 -19.66
C PHE A 213 0.37 -32.01 -18.74
N LYS A 214 0.02 -33.02 -17.92
CA LYS A 214 0.87 -33.65 -16.89
C LYS A 214 2.10 -34.41 -17.40
N ARG A 215 2.31 -34.54 -18.73
CA ARG A 215 3.48 -35.25 -19.28
C ARG A 215 4.64 -34.35 -19.71
N ALA A 216 4.43 -33.04 -19.80
CA ALA A 216 5.45 -32.12 -20.32
C ALA A 216 6.22 -31.35 -19.22
N SER A 217 5.77 -31.36 -17.97
CA SER A 217 6.35 -30.53 -16.90
C SER A 217 7.27 -31.28 -15.92
N ASP A 218 7.42 -32.59 -16.03
CA ASP A 218 8.20 -33.41 -15.07
C ASP A 218 9.73 -33.19 -15.14
N GLN A 219 10.22 -32.27 -15.99
CA GLN A 219 11.65 -31.97 -16.12
C GLN A 219 12.12 -30.66 -15.46
N ALA A 220 11.24 -29.85 -14.84
CA ALA A 220 11.63 -28.50 -14.38
C ALA A 220 11.28 -28.14 -12.92
N ALA A 221 11.14 -29.11 -12.01
CA ALA A 221 10.78 -28.84 -10.61
C ALA A 221 11.97 -28.97 -9.64
N SER A 222 12.81 -27.93 -9.61
CA SER A 222 13.64 -27.54 -8.46
C SER A 222 13.49 -26.04 -8.27
N SER A 223 12.64 -25.59 -7.32
CA SER A 223 12.60 -24.20 -6.81
C SER A 223 11.59 -24.09 -5.65
N SER A 224 12.04 -23.96 -4.40
CA SER A 224 12.28 -22.71 -3.64
C SER A 224 11.00 -21.97 -3.17
N SER A 225 10.77 -21.96 -1.87
CA SER A 225 9.81 -21.11 -1.16
C SER A 225 10.03 -19.62 -1.44
N ILE A 226 8.98 -18.85 -1.73
CA ILE A 226 9.06 -17.40 -1.94
C ILE A 226 9.25 -16.70 -0.57
N THR A 227 10.38 -16.00 -0.42
CA THR A 227 10.78 -15.26 0.78
C THR A 227 10.69 -13.74 0.52
N THR A 228 10.24 -12.96 1.50
CA THR A 228 10.30 -11.49 1.43
C THR A 228 11.70 -10.99 1.78
N ILE A 229 12.25 -10.08 0.97
CA ILE A 229 13.56 -9.45 1.21
C ILE A 229 13.34 -8.12 1.94
N PHE A 230 14.05 -7.93 3.05
CA PHE A 230 14.09 -6.67 3.81
C PHE A 230 15.55 -6.24 3.95
N TYR A 231 15.82 -4.95 3.71
CA TYR A 231 17.14 -4.37 3.93
C TYR A 231 17.03 -2.87 4.23
N GLU A 232 17.94 -2.36 5.04
CA GLU A 232 18.20 -0.94 5.25
C GLU A 232 19.32 -0.47 4.28
N PRO A 233 19.04 0.44 3.34
CA PRO A 233 20.04 0.97 2.42
C PRO A 233 21.26 1.53 3.16
N GLY A 234 22.45 1.07 2.77
CA GLY A 234 23.72 1.49 3.37
C GLY A 234 24.01 0.92 4.76
N LYS A 235 23.15 0.06 5.33
CA LYS A 235 23.38 -0.61 6.62
C LYS A 235 23.38 -2.13 6.52
N THR A 236 22.40 -2.71 5.84
CA THR A 236 22.27 -4.16 5.68
C THR A 236 22.18 -4.54 4.20
N ASP A 237 22.75 -5.69 3.83
CA ASP A 237 22.72 -6.17 2.45
C ASP A 237 21.36 -6.81 2.09
N HIS A 238 20.90 -6.59 0.86
CA HIS A 238 19.72 -7.22 0.29
C HIS A 238 20.00 -8.59 -0.34
N ASN A 239 21.27 -8.98 -0.52
CA ASN A 239 21.71 -10.26 -1.11
C ASN A 239 21.13 -10.53 -2.51
N LEU A 240 20.92 -9.48 -3.31
CA LEU A 240 20.43 -9.56 -4.69
C LEU A 240 21.58 -9.24 -5.65
N PRO A 241 21.57 -9.80 -6.88
CA PRO A 241 22.65 -9.58 -7.85
C PRO A 241 22.80 -8.12 -8.31
N HIS A 242 21.72 -7.34 -8.19
CA HIS A 242 21.70 -5.92 -8.52
C HIS A 242 20.90 -5.16 -7.48
N ASP A 243 21.26 -3.90 -7.27
CA ASP A 243 20.56 -3.01 -6.35
C ASP A 243 19.10 -2.82 -6.82
N PRO A 244 18.10 -3.19 -5.98
CA PRO A 244 16.69 -3.13 -6.37
C PRO A 244 16.10 -1.72 -6.19
N PHE A 245 16.75 -0.80 -5.48
CA PHE A 245 16.15 0.48 -5.07
C PHE A 245 15.59 1.27 -6.26
N LYS A 246 16.38 1.40 -7.33
CA LYS A 246 15.96 2.10 -8.56
C LYS A 246 14.87 1.36 -9.32
N ALA A 247 14.72 0.05 -9.12
CA ALA A 247 13.68 -0.76 -9.74
C ALA A 247 12.32 -0.65 -9.02
N CYS A 248 12.32 -0.22 -7.75
CA CYS A 248 11.10 -0.07 -6.96
C CYS A 248 10.26 1.17 -7.33
N VAL A 249 10.88 2.19 -7.93
CA VAL A 249 10.19 3.44 -8.35
C VAL A 249 10.29 3.56 -9.87
N ILE A 250 9.27 3.03 -10.55
CA ILE A 250 9.16 2.93 -12.01
C ILE A 250 7.68 3.05 -12.45
N PRO A 251 7.39 3.37 -13.73
CA PRO A 251 8.33 3.91 -14.72
C PRO A 251 8.68 5.37 -14.41
N ARG A 252 9.93 5.77 -14.62
CA ARG A 252 10.36 7.15 -14.38
C ARG A 252 10.40 7.94 -15.69
N PRO A 253 9.72 9.10 -15.78
CA PRO A 253 9.82 9.95 -16.96
C PRO A 253 11.25 10.46 -17.11
N ILE A 254 11.66 10.68 -18.36
CA ILE A 254 13.01 11.12 -18.70
C ILE A 254 13.01 12.63 -18.89
N GLY A 255 13.81 13.32 -18.08
CA GLY A 255 14.20 14.69 -18.33
C GLY A 255 15.25 14.73 -19.42
N TRP A 256 14.88 14.94 -20.68
CA TRP A 256 15.86 15.10 -21.75
C TRP A 256 16.20 16.58 -21.91
N ILE A 257 17.23 16.99 -21.18
CA ILE A 257 17.51 18.39 -20.87
C ILE A 257 18.55 18.92 -21.85
N SER A 258 18.21 19.99 -22.55
CA SER A 258 19.17 20.77 -23.33
C SER A 258 19.51 22.09 -22.66
N THR A 259 20.77 22.47 -22.75
CA THR A 259 21.35 23.68 -22.17
C THR A 259 22.36 24.28 -23.13
N VAL A 260 22.81 25.49 -22.81
CA VAL A 260 23.91 26.16 -23.50
C VAL A 260 24.93 26.62 -22.46
N SER A 261 26.22 26.50 -22.77
CA SER A 261 27.28 27.05 -21.92
C SER A 261 27.33 28.58 -22.04
N ALA A 262 28.04 29.24 -21.13
CA ALA A 262 28.27 30.69 -21.20
C ALA A 262 29.05 31.10 -22.48
N THR A 263 29.77 30.16 -23.09
CA THR A 263 30.52 30.31 -24.35
C THR A 263 29.70 29.95 -25.60
N GLY A 264 28.44 29.54 -25.43
CA GLY A 264 27.52 29.26 -26.55
C GLY A 264 27.51 27.80 -27.04
N GLU A 265 28.20 26.88 -26.36
CA GLU A 265 28.22 25.47 -26.74
C GLU A 265 26.95 24.76 -26.25
N ALA A 266 26.29 24.02 -27.14
CA ALA A 266 25.09 23.29 -26.79
C ALA A 266 25.43 21.99 -26.05
N ASN A 267 24.57 21.61 -25.11
CA ASN A 267 24.65 20.34 -24.40
C ASN A 267 23.26 19.70 -24.36
N LEU A 268 23.17 18.37 -24.50
CA LEU A 268 21.94 17.59 -24.36
C LEU A 268 22.19 16.29 -23.59
N ALA A 269 21.44 16.05 -22.52
CA ALA A 269 21.60 14.85 -21.71
C ALA A 269 20.26 14.34 -21.10
N PRO A 270 20.07 13.02 -20.97
CA PRO A 270 18.89 12.44 -20.33
C PRO A 270 19.07 12.21 -18.81
N TYR A 271 18.02 12.53 -18.06
CA TYR A 271 17.94 12.39 -16.61
C TYR A 271 16.71 11.58 -16.23
N SER A 272 16.89 10.37 -15.70
CA SER A 272 15.75 9.54 -15.26
C SER A 272 15.13 9.94 -13.92
N GLN A 273 15.66 10.98 -13.27
CA GLN A 273 15.14 11.55 -12.03
C GLN A 273 14.53 12.89 -12.37
N PHE A 274 13.41 12.88 -13.09
CA PHE A 274 12.68 14.06 -13.55
C PHE A 274 11.23 13.97 -13.13
N ASN A 275 10.58 15.11 -12.85
CA ASN A 275 9.13 15.19 -12.68
C ASN A 275 8.62 16.63 -12.85
N ASN A 276 7.33 16.81 -13.11
CA ASN A 276 6.66 18.09 -12.84
C ASN A 276 6.41 18.25 -11.32
N LEU A 277 6.24 19.49 -10.86
CA LEU A 277 6.10 19.81 -9.43
C LEU A 277 4.74 20.43 -9.09
N THR A 278 4.38 21.51 -9.79
CA THR A 278 3.10 22.20 -9.65
C THR A 278 2.65 22.68 -11.03
N PHE A 279 1.37 23.01 -11.16
CA PHE A 279 0.74 23.34 -12.43
C PHE A 279 0.57 24.84 -12.66
N ASP A 280 0.48 25.66 -11.60
CA ASP A 280 0.31 27.10 -11.71
C ASP A 280 1.05 27.87 -10.59
N PRO A 281 2.14 28.60 -10.91
CA PRO A 281 2.84 28.55 -12.19
C PRO A 281 3.50 27.17 -12.40
N PRO A 282 3.64 26.69 -13.64
CA PRO A 282 4.16 25.35 -13.90
C PRO A 282 5.66 25.25 -13.58
N TYR A 283 6.04 24.26 -12.79
CA TYR A 283 7.44 23.95 -12.44
C TYR A 283 7.80 22.51 -12.77
N VAL A 284 9.05 22.30 -13.16
CA VAL A 284 9.67 20.97 -13.35
C VAL A 284 10.96 20.86 -12.56
N MET A 285 11.37 19.63 -12.27
CA MET A 285 12.68 19.34 -11.68
C MET A 285 13.42 18.23 -12.40
N PHE A 286 14.75 18.27 -12.34
CA PHE A 286 15.61 17.13 -12.63
C PHE A 286 16.74 17.01 -11.61
N SER A 287 17.13 15.78 -11.29
CA SER A 287 18.26 15.51 -10.40
C SER A 287 19.50 15.07 -11.17
N ALA A 288 20.61 15.76 -10.96
CA ALA A 288 21.91 15.49 -11.56
C ALA A 288 22.91 15.05 -10.49
N ASN A 289 23.33 13.79 -10.55
CA ASN A 289 24.47 13.32 -9.74
C ASN A 289 25.77 13.92 -10.27
N GLN A 290 26.75 14.13 -9.39
CA GLN A 290 28.08 14.54 -9.81
C GLN A 290 28.78 13.43 -10.64
N LYS A 291 29.79 13.85 -11.40
CA LYS A 291 30.73 12.93 -12.06
C LYS A 291 31.53 12.19 -10.97
N PRO A 292 32.06 10.98 -11.21
CA PRO A 292 32.92 10.26 -10.26
C PRO A 292 34.13 11.07 -9.76
N SER A 293 34.52 12.11 -10.50
CA SER A 293 35.55 13.08 -10.12
C SER A 293 35.09 14.11 -9.08
N GLY A 294 33.86 14.03 -8.57
CA GLY A 294 33.26 15.01 -7.65
C GLY A 294 32.86 16.35 -8.30
N LYS A 295 32.85 16.43 -9.64
CA LYS A 295 32.49 17.65 -10.38
C LYS A 295 31.03 17.62 -10.79
N GLN A 296 30.38 18.79 -10.84
CA GLN A 296 29.04 18.93 -11.40
C GLN A 296 29.01 18.50 -12.87
N LYS A 297 27.83 18.10 -13.34
CA LYS A 297 27.59 17.86 -14.77
C LYS A 297 27.48 19.17 -15.52
N ASP A 298 27.84 19.15 -16.80
CA ASP A 298 27.86 20.35 -17.64
C ASP A 298 26.45 20.96 -17.76
N THR A 299 25.40 20.14 -17.87
CA THR A 299 24.00 20.60 -17.79
C THR A 299 23.71 21.40 -16.52
N THR A 300 24.16 20.94 -15.35
CA THR A 300 23.94 21.66 -14.08
C THR A 300 24.66 23.00 -14.08
N VAL A 301 25.93 23.01 -14.47
CA VAL A 301 26.73 24.24 -14.58
C VAL A 301 26.10 25.23 -15.56
N ASN A 302 25.68 24.75 -16.72
CA ASN A 302 25.05 25.55 -17.76
C ASN A 302 23.72 26.16 -17.28
N THR A 303 22.87 25.36 -16.63
CA THR A 303 21.60 25.87 -16.08
C THR A 303 21.83 26.93 -15.00
N GLU A 304 22.76 26.70 -14.07
CA GLU A 304 23.07 27.66 -12.99
C GLU A 304 23.70 28.96 -13.52
N THR A 305 24.56 28.87 -14.54
CA THR A 305 25.28 30.03 -15.08
C THR A 305 24.46 30.85 -16.06
N THR A 306 23.65 30.19 -16.91
CA THR A 306 22.85 30.87 -17.94
C THR A 306 21.42 31.17 -17.50
N GLY A 307 20.96 30.55 -16.40
CA GLY A 307 19.63 30.74 -15.85
C GLY A 307 18.51 30.09 -16.67
N LYS A 308 18.83 29.21 -17.63
CA LYS A 308 17.86 28.69 -18.60
C LYS A 308 18.19 27.28 -19.05
N PHE A 309 17.15 26.53 -19.42
CA PHE A 309 17.26 25.20 -20.04
C PHE A 309 15.98 24.85 -20.78
N CYS A 310 16.04 23.85 -21.65
CA CYS A 310 14.85 23.26 -22.27
C CYS A 310 14.68 21.81 -21.83
N TRP A 311 13.43 21.36 -21.75
CA TRP A 311 13.08 19.95 -21.64
C TRP A 311 12.46 19.47 -22.95
N ASN A 312 12.85 18.29 -23.39
CA ASN A 312 12.35 17.65 -24.61
C ASN A 312 11.69 16.32 -24.24
N LEU A 313 10.50 16.05 -24.76
CA LEU A 313 9.86 14.75 -24.55
C LEU A 313 10.66 13.64 -25.24
N ALA A 314 11.19 12.70 -24.46
CA ALA A 314 11.84 11.51 -24.98
C ALA A 314 10.79 10.53 -25.53
N THR A 315 10.82 10.26 -26.84
CA THR A 315 9.86 9.38 -27.52
C THR A 315 10.50 8.09 -28.01
N TRP A 316 9.68 7.11 -28.38
CA TRP A 316 10.12 5.82 -28.92
C TRP A 316 11.00 5.96 -30.17
N ASP A 317 10.66 6.89 -31.05
CA ASP A 317 11.38 7.10 -32.31
C ASP A 317 12.74 7.77 -32.09
N LEU A 318 12.90 8.51 -30.99
CA LEU A 318 14.14 9.19 -30.60
C LEU A 318 15.00 8.40 -29.58
N ARG A 319 14.59 7.18 -29.20
CA ARG A 319 15.21 6.42 -28.09
C ARG A 319 16.72 6.16 -28.26
N GLU A 320 17.19 5.95 -29.49
CA GLU A 320 18.62 5.69 -29.74
C GLU A 320 19.43 6.97 -29.51
N ALA A 321 18.93 8.11 -29.96
CA ALA A 321 19.53 9.42 -29.70
C ALA A 321 19.51 9.77 -28.21
N VAL A 322 18.43 9.44 -27.50
CA VAL A 322 18.37 9.55 -26.04
C VAL A 322 19.48 8.71 -25.39
N ASN A 323 19.76 7.50 -25.87
CA ASN A 323 20.83 6.67 -25.33
C ASN A 323 22.23 7.20 -25.67
N ILE A 324 22.46 7.68 -26.90
CA ILE A 324 23.73 8.27 -27.34
C ILE A 324 24.08 9.52 -26.50
N THR A 325 23.09 10.39 -26.26
CA THR A 325 23.24 11.61 -25.44
C THR A 325 23.46 11.34 -23.95
N ALA A 326 23.39 10.07 -23.49
CA ALA A 326 23.70 9.68 -22.11
C ALA A 326 25.19 9.41 -21.86
N GLU A 327 25.99 9.29 -22.92
CA GLU A 327 27.39 8.95 -22.82
C GLU A 327 28.21 10.11 -22.20
N GLN A 328 29.21 9.77 -21.38
CA GLN A 328 30.11 10.78 -20.83
C GLN A 328 31.11 11.25 -21.90
N VAL A 329 30.90 12.45 -22.42
CA VAL A 329 31.81 13.13 -23.34
C VAL A 329 32.68 14.15 -22.62
N ALA A 330 33.72 14.61 -23.31
CA ALA A 330 34.51 15.75 -22.87
C ALA A 330 33.65 17.04 -22.91
N PRO A 331 33.91 18.02 -22.02
CA PRO A 331 33.25 19.32 -22.09
C PRO A 331 33.42 19.98 -23.47
N GLY A 332 32.36 20.65 -23.94
CA GLY A 332 32.33 21.33 -25.25
C GLY A 332 31.96 20.42 -26.43
N VAL A 333 31.80 19.11 -26.22
CA VAL A 333 31.25 18.21 -27.25
C VAL A 333 29.74 18.38 -27.31
N ASP A 334 29.23 18.67 -28.50
CA ASP A 334 27.80 18.85 -28.75
C ASP A 334 27.08 17.51 -28.95
N GLU A 335 26.26 17.10 -27.97
CA GLU A 335 25.57 15.81 -28.06
C GLU A 335 24.44 15.79 -29.09
N PHE A 336 23.92 16.93 -29.55
CA PHE A 336 22.97 16.94 -30.66
C PHE A 336 23.63 16.46 -31.94
N GLU A 337 24.81 16.99 -32.25
CA GLU A 337 25.56 16.60 -33.46
C GLU A 337 25.96 15.13 -33.38
N ARG A 338 26.43 14.70 -32.21
CA ARG A 338 26.81 13.31 -31.96
C ARG A 338 25.66 12.33 -32.14
N ALA A 339 24.45 12.72 -31.72
CA ALA A 339 23.26 11.90 -31.86
C ALA A 339 22.53 12.08 -33.20
N GLY A 340 23.05 12.91 -34.12
CA GLY A 340 22.44 13.18 -35.42
C GLY A 340 21.11 13.94 -35.33
N LEU A 341 20.93 14.76 -34.28
CA LEU A 341 19.69 15.48 -34.02
C LEU A 341 19.70 16.87 -34.63
N LYS A 342 18.57 17.24 -35.24
CA LYS A 342 18.33 18.62 -35.68
C LYS A 342 17.99 19.51 -34.49
N LYS A 343 18.67 20.65 -34.39
CA LYS A 343 18.39 21.71 -33.41
C LYS A 343 17.25 22.61 -33.91
N GLU A 344 16.37 22.99 -32.99
CA GLU A 344 15.34 24.03 -33.15
C GLU A 344 15.55 25.05 -32.02
N MET A 345 15.67 26.35 -32.31
CA MET A 345 15.95 27.34 -31.26
C MET A 345 14.70 27.69 -30.47
N SER A 346 14.87 27.87 -29.15
CA SER A 346 13.85 28.39 -28.24
C SER A 346 13.34 29.78 -28.67
N LYS A 347 12.06 30.06 -28.36
CA LYS A 347 11.37 31.30 -28.73
C LYS A 347 11.44 32.39 -27.65
N LEU A 348 11.40 32.02 -26.37
CA LEU A 348 11.33 32.96 -25.25
C LEU A 348 12.65 33.05 -24.48
N ILE A 349 13.27 31.91 -24.15
CA ILE A 349 14.62 31.89 -23.58
C ILE A 349 15.62 31.93 -24.73
N GLU A 350 16.56 32.86 -24.75
CA GLU A 350 17.42 33.04 -25.93
C GLU A 350 18.49 31.93 -26.05
N GLY A 351 18.74 31.41 -27.25
CA GLY A 351 19.96 30.64 -27.56
C GLY A 351 20.07 29.22 -26.99
N VAL A 352 19.01 28.64 -26.40
CA VAL A 352 19.01 27.23 -25.97
C VAL A 352 18.40 26.36 -27.07
N PRO A 353 19.15 25.44 -27.69
CA PRO A 353 18.58 24.56 -28.71
C PRO A 353 17.65 23.53 -28.07
N MET A 354 16.57 23.21 -28.78
CA MET A 354 15.64 22.12 -28.51
C MET A 354 15.78 21.04 -29.58
N VAL A 355 15.29 19.84 -29.29
CA VAL A 355 15.26 18.73 -30.24
C VAL A 355 14.09 18.92 -31.20
N ALA A 356 14.36 19.26 -32.47
CA ALA A 356 13.34 19.61 -33.45
C ALA A 356 12.28 18.51 -33.62
N ASP A 357 12.71 17.25 -33.61
CA ASP A 357 11.84 16.11 -33.80
C ASP A 357 10.99 15.78 -32.57
N SER A 358 11.34 16.30 -31.38
CA SER A 358 10.51 16.14 -30.18
C SER A 358 9.15 16.81 -30.36
N PRO A 359 8.03 16.09 -30.14
CA PRO A 359 6.69 16.63 -30.35
C PRO A 359 6.23 17.56 -29.23
N VAL A 360 6.83 17.45 -28.04
CA VAL A 360 6.56 18.34 -26.90
C VAL A 360 7.89 18.84 -26.33
N LYS A 361 7.97 20.16 -26.08
CA LYS A 361 9.16 20.82 -25.54
C LYS A 361 8.76 21.91 -24.56
N PHE A 362 9.53 22.07 -23.48
CA PHE A 362 9.37 23.17 -22.53
C PHE A 362 10.60 24.06 -22.57
N GLU A 363 10.37 25.37 -22.55
CA GLU A 363 11.39 26.36 -22.22
C GLU A 363 11.28 26.70 -20.74
N CYS A 364 12.40 26.62 -20.03
CA CYS A 364 12.44 26.76 -18.58
C CYS A 364 13.43 27.84 -18.14
N GLU A 365 12.98 28.69 -17.23
CA GLU A 365 13.84 29.58 -16.44
C GLU A 365 14.28 28.86 -15.16
N TYR A 366 15.57 28.94 -14.84
CA TYR A 366 16.11 28.40 -13.60
C TYR A 366 15.49 29.12 -12.39
N TYR A 367 15.08 28.34 -11.39
CA TYR A 367 14.51 28.86 -10.15
C TYR A 367 15.44 28.63 -8.96
N SER A 368 15.86 27.38 -8.73
CA SER A 368 16.77 27.05 -7.63
C SER A 368 17.43 25.68 -7.80
N THR A 369 18.56 25.49 -7.11
CA THR A 369 19.22 24.20 -6.93
C THR A 369 19.20 23.82 -5.45
N LEU A 370 18.66 22.64 -5.14
CA LEU A 370 18.81 22.00 -3.83
C LEU A 370 19.88 20.90 -3.91
N ARG A 371 20.98 21.07 -3.18
CA ARG A 371 22.08 20.09 -3.13
C ARG A 371 21.87 19.12 -1.97
N LEU A 372 21.71 17.83 -2.27
CA LEU A 372 21.61 16.77 -1.28
C LEU A 372 22.96 16.06 -1.12
N PRO A 373 23.43 15.82 0.11
CA PRO A 373 24.67 15.10 0.33
C PRO A 373 24.53 13.64 -0.13
N GLY A 374 25.61 13.08 -0.65
CA GLY A 374 25.67 11.67 -1.02
C GLY A 374 27.08 11.11 -0.83
N ASN A 375 27.18 9.80 -0.87
CA ASN A 375 28.43 9.08 -0.65
C ASN A 375 29.22 8.95 -1.97
N PRO A 376 30.56 8.81 -1.93
CA PRO A 376 31.36 8.42 -3.08
C PRO A 376 30.84 7.12 -3.72
N PRO A 377 30.98 6.92 -5.05
CA PRO A 377 31.76 7.76 -5.98
C PRO A 377 30.96 8.91 -6.60
N MET A 378 29.63 8.89 -6.53
CA MET A 378 28.78 9.87 -7.22
C MET A 378 28.60 11.18 -6.44
N GLY A 379 29.07 11.25 -5.20
CA GLY A 379 29.08 12.47 -4.39
C GLY A 379 27.67 12.98 -4.09
N SER A 380 27.50 14.29 -4.08
CA SER A 380 26.19 14.93 -3.89
C SER A 380 25.32 14.85 -5.16
N VAL A 381 24.01 15.01 -4.97
CA VAL A 381 23.06 15.18 -6.08
C VAL A 381 22.49 16.59 -6.05
N ASP A 382 22.47 17.23 -7.23
CA ASP A 382 21.86 18.53 -7.44
C ASP A 382 20.43 18.33 -7.94
N VAL A 383 19.45 18.83 -7.21
CA VAL A 383 18.04 18.89 -7.62
C VAL A 383 17.78 20.27 -8.17
N ILE A 384 17.68 20.37 -9.49
CA ILE A 384 17.46 21.62 -10.21
C ILE A 384 15.97 21.79 -10.45
N ILE A 385 15.44 22.96 -10.09
CA ILE A 385 14.05 23.36 -10.29
C ILE A 385 14.01 24.49 -11.33
N GLY A 386 13.11 24.36 -12.31
CA GLY A 386 12.87 25.39 -13.32
C GLY A 386 11.40 25.70 -13.52
N LYS A 387 11.08 26.98 -13.69
CA LYS A 387 9.76 27.46 -14.05
C LYS A 387 9.57 27.29 -15.56
N VAL A 388 8.50 26.63 -15.98
CA VAL A 388 8.15 26.51 -17.40
C VAL A 388 7.55 27.83 -17.85
N VAL A 389 8.18 28.47 -18.83
CA VAL A 389 7.77 29.78 -19.35
C VAL A 389 7.19 29.70 -20.76
N ALA A 390 7.50 28.65 -21.51
CA ALA A 390 6.83 28.34 -22.77
C ALA A 390 6.71 26.84 -22.99
N VAL A 391 5.66 26.43 -23.70
CA VAL A 391 5.38 25.04 -24.08
C VAL A 391 5.16 24.98 -25.59
N HIS A 392 5.83 24.06 -26.26
CA HIS A 392 5.65 23.76 -27.68
C HIS A 392 5.05 22.38 -27.82
N ILE A 393 3.97 22.27 -28.59
CA ILE A 393 3.31 21.00 -28.91
C ILE A 393 3.10 20.97 -30.42
N LYS A 394 3.50 19.88 -31.09
CA LYS A 394 3.20 19.67 -32.51
C LYS A 394 1.73 19.27 -32.68
N ASP A 395 1.05 19.86 -33.66
CA ASP A 395 -0.38 19.59 -33.91
C ASP A 395 -0.65 18.11 -34.22
N GLU A 396 0.32 17.39 -34.80
CA GLU A 396 0.17 15.98 -35.16
C GLU A 396 -0.08 15.05 -33.96
N VAL A 397 0.34 15.44 -32.75
CA VAL A 397 0.12 14.67 -31.53
C VAL A 397 -1.13 15.09 -30.76
N LEU A 398 -1.95 15.98 -31.34
CA LEU A 398 -3.25 16.33 -30.78
C LEU A 398 -4.35 15.44 -31.37
N THR A 399 -5.36 15.16 -30.55
CA THR A 399 -6.63 14.54 -30.96
C THR A 399 -7.74 15.33 -30.26
N ASP A 400 -8.64 15.93 -31.04
CA ASP A 400 -9.75 16.76 -30.53
C ASP A 400 -9.31 17.90 -29.58
N GLY A 401 -8.15 18.50 -29.88
CA GLY A 401 -7.57 19.59 -29.06
C GLY A 401 -6.90 19.14 -27.77
N ILE A 402 -6.82 17.83 -27.52
CA ILE A 402 -6.16 17.23 -26.35
C ILE A 402 -4.85 16.58 -26.79
N LEU A 403 -3.82 16.65 -25.94
CA LEU A 403 -2.57 15.94 -26.16
C LEU A 403 -2.79 14.42 -26.10
N ASP A 404 -2.68 13.76 -27.25
CA ASP A 404 -2.83 12.32 -27.36
C ASP A 404 -1.50 11.63 -27.01
N VAL A 405 -1.41 11.16 -25.76
CA VAL A 405 -0.22 10.48 -25.23
C VAL A 405 0.17 9.26 -26.07
N LYS A 406 -0.79 8.57 -26.71
CA LYS A 406 -0.51 7.39 -27.55
C LYS A 406 0.20 7.78 -28.85
N LYS A 407 -0.07 8.98 -29.38
CA LYS A 407 0.65 9.52 -30.54
C LYS A 407 2.07 9.96 -30.20
N THR A 408 2.31 10.46 -28.98
CA THR A 408 3.67 10.88 -28.57
C THR A 408 4.60 9.71 -28.25
N LYS A 409 4.06 8.53 -27.88
CA LYS A 409 4.83 7.30 -27.53
C LYS A 409 6.03 7.60 -26.60
N PRO A 410 5.80 8.22 -25.44
CA PRO A 410 6.88 8.62 -24.56
C PRO A 410 7.57 7.39 -23.98
N ILE A 411 8.90 7.45 -23.89
CA ILE A 411 9.71 6.42 -23.22
C ILE A 411 10.00 6.80 -21.78
N ALA A 412 10.12 5.80 -20.92
CA ALA A 412 10.43 5.96 -19.51
C ALA A 412 11.50 4.96 -19.06
N ARG A 413 12.28 5.33 -18.04
CA ARG A 413 13.35 4.51 -17.50
C ARG A 413 12.84 3.62 -16.36
N CYS A 414 13.27 2.37 -16.34
CA CYS A 414 12.97 1.41 -15.27
C CYS A 414 14.19 1.21 -14.34
N GLY A 415 14.30 0.06 -13.66
CA GLY A 415 15.30 -0.16 -12.60
C GLY A 415 16.75 -0.23 -13.07
N TYR A 416 16.97 -0.93 -14.18
CA TYR A 416 18.30 -1.26 -14.68
C TYR A 416 18.56 -0.51 -16.00
N TYR A 417 19.05 -1.21 -17.03
CA TYR A 417 19.10 -0.73 -18.41
C TYR A 417 17.77 -0.87 -19.16
N GLN A 418 16.69 -1.14 -18.42
CA GLN A 418 15.36 -1.36 -18.97
C GLN A 418 14.65 -0.02 -19.22
N TYR A 419 13.94 0.02 -20.36
CA TYR A 419 13.06 1.10 -20.76
C TYR A 419 11.67 0.54 -21.04
N THR A 420 10.65 1.38 -20.89
CA THR A 420 9.28 1.11 -21.33
C THR A 420 8.79 2.24 -22.23
N VAL A 421 7.72 1.98 -22.97
CA VAL A 421 7.04 2.94 -23.85
C VAL A 421 5.56 2.96 -23.50
N VAL A 422 4.98 4.15 -23.35
CA VAL A 422 3.54 4.29 -23.12
C VAL A 422 2.82 4.15 -24.46
N LYS A 423 2.21 2.98 -24.67
CA LYS A 423 1.37 2.68 -25.85
C LYS A 423 -0.11 2.70 -25.54
N GLU A 424 -0.46 2.46 -24.29
CA GLU A 424 -1.84 2.33 -23.83
C GLU A 424 -2.06 3.21 -22.61
N THR A 425 -3.27 3.74 -22.49
CA THR A 425 -3.75 4.51 -21.35
C THR A 425 -5.15 4.03 -20.99
N PHE A 426 -5.52 4.17 -19.72
CA PHE A 426 -6.88 3.96 -19.25
C PHE A 426 -7.27 5.14 -18.36
N GLU A 427 -8.55 5.45 -18.31
CA GLU A 427 -9.06 6.60 -17.57
C GLU A 427 -9.47 6.19 -16.16
N MET A 428 -9.07 6.99 -15.18
CA MET A 428 -9.52 6.88 -13.79
C MET A 428 -9.75 8.28 -13.24
N VAL A 429 -11.01 8.71 -13.25
CA VAL A 429 -11.42 9.99 -12.70
C VAL A 429 -11.59 9.85 -11.19
N ILE A 430 -11.07 10.82 -10.43
CA ILE A 430 -11.27 10.87 -8.97
C ILE A 430 -12.77 11.09 -8.71
N PRO A 431 -13.43 10.24 -7.91
CA PRO A 431 -14.83 10.47 -7.54
C PRO A 431 -14.99 11.80 -6.80
N SER A 432 -15.91 12.64 -7.26
CA SER A 432 -16.29 13.90 -6.60
C SER A 432 -17.78 13.91 -6.31
N ASN A 433 -18.15 14.33 -5.10
CA ASN A 433 -19.56 14.37 -4.63
C ASN A 433 -19.97 15.77 -4.14
N ASN A 434 -19.10 16.78 -4.26
CA ASN A 434 -19.32 18.13 -3.75
C ASN A 434 -18.47 19.16 -4.52
N GLN A 435 -18.77 20.45 -4.30
CA GLN A 435 -18.08 21.56 -4.96
C GLN A 435 -16.57 21.54 -4.70
N GLU A 436 -16.14 21.25 -3.48
CA GLU A 436 -14.72 21.11 -3.12
C GLU A 436 -14.02 20.03 -3.98
N GLY A 437 -14.68 18.91 -4.25
CA GLY A 437 -14.14 17.88 -5.14
C GLY A 437 -14.06 18.32 -6.60
N GLU A 438 -15.00 19.15 -7.07
CA GLU A 438 -14.92 19.76 -8.41
C GLU A 438 -13.78 20.79 -8.50
N ASP A 439 -13.57 21.58 -7.46
CA ASP A 439 -12.49 22.58 -7.39
C ASP A 439 -11.12 21.89 -7.31
N VAL A 440 -11.01 20.77 -6.58
CA VAL A 440 -9.81 19.90 -6.59
C VAL A 440 -9.53 19.35 -7.98
N LEU A 441 -10.55 18.86 -8.70
CA LEU A 441 -10.40 18.41 -10.08
C LEU A 441 -9.94 19.54 -11.00
N GLY A 442 -10.50 20.75 -10.83
CA GLY A 442 -10.09 21.95 -11.56
C GLY A 442 -8.64 22.37 -11.27
N GLY A 443 -8.21 22.27 -10.00
CA GLY A 443 -6.84 22.50 -9.57
C GLY A 443 -5.82 21.51 -10.16
N LEU A 444 -6.20 20.22 -10.21
CA LEU A 444 -5.37 19.15 -10.75
C LEU A 444 -5.23 19.20 -12.27
N GLU A 445 -6.20 19.77 -12.98
CA GLU A 445 -6.10 20.00 -14.43
C GLU A 445 -4.99 21.00 -14.77
N GLY A 446 -4.64 21.89 -13.84
CA GLY A 446 -3.59 22.89 -14.07
C GLY A 446 -3.99 24.00 -15.04
N SER A 447 -5.29 24.15 -15.32
CA SER A 447 -5.80 25.16 -16.23
C SER A 447 -5.79 26.54 -15.56
N THR A 448 -4.87 27.42 -15.97
CA THR A 448 -4.79 28.82 -15.49
C THR A 448 -6.09 29.60 -15.69
N ARG A 449 -6.93 29.19 -16.66
CA ARG A 449 -8.27 29.75 -16.84
C ARG A 449 -9.20 29.30 -15.72
N LYS A 450 -9.29 28.00 -15.45
CA LYS A 450 -10.15 27.46 -14.38
C LYS A 450 -9.70 27.95 -13.01
N HIS A 451 -8.41 28.04 -12.73
CA HIS A 451 -7.91 28.63 -11.48
C HIS A 451 -8.38 30.07 -11.31
N ARG A 452 -8.33 30.90 -12.36
CA ARG A 452 -8.85 32.27 -12.32
C ARG A 452 -10.36 32.31 -12.10
N GLU A 453 -11.11 31.40 -12.72
CA GLU A 453 -12.56 31.28 -12.52
C GLU A 453 -12.90 30.85 -11.08
N ILE A 454 -12.16 29.91 -10.48
CA ILE A 454 -12.31 29.48 -9.08
C ILE A 454 -11.99 30.64 -8.13
N ALA A 455 -10.83 31.29 -8.29
CA ALA A 455 -10.42 32.41 -7.45
C ALA A 455 -11.40 33.61 -7.52
N GLN A 456 -12.01 33.85 -8.69
CA GLN A 456 -13.05 34.87 -8.83
C GLN A 456 -14.35 34.51 -8.12
N ARG A 457 -14.72 33.23 -8.03
CA ARG A 457 -15.91 32.79 -7.27
C ARG A 457 -15.70 32.98 -5.78
N GLU A 458 -14.55 32.54 -5.25
CA GLU A 458 -14.20 32.73 -3.84
C GLU A 458 -14.21 34.21 -3.47
N HIS A 459 -13.64 35.08 -4.32
CA HIS A 459 -13.63 36.52 -4.08
C HIS A 459 -15.04 37.15 -4.07
N ASN A 460 -15.95 36.69 -4.93
CA ASN A 460 -17.32 37.20 -5.01
C ASN A 460 -18.20 36.70 -3.85
N ASP A 461 -17.91 35.52 -3.30
CA ASP A 461 -18.61 35.01 -2.13
C ASP A 461 -18.11 35.70 -0.84
N ASP A 462 -16.81 36.00 -0.74
CA ASP A 462 -16.24 36.84 0.33
C ASP A 462 -16.75 38.29 0.30
N GLU A 463 -17.11 38.84 -0.86
CA GLU A 463 -17.73 40.17 -0.97
C GLU A 463 -19.21 40.19 -0.58
N LYS A 464 -19.93 39.07 -0.74
CA LYS A 464 -21.35 38.97 -0.32
C LYS A 464 -21.51 38.81 1.18
N ASP A 465 -20.49 38.31 1.87
CA ASP A 465 -20.48 38.13 3.33
C ASP A 465 -19.89 39.33 4.09
N LYS A 466 -19.60 40.44 3.41
CA LYS A 466 -19.28 41.71 4.08
C LYS A 466 -20.57 42.45 4.50
N PRO A 467 -20.71 42.83 5.79
CA PRO A 467 -21.94 43.40 6.35
C PRO A 467 -22.27 44.81 5.87
#